data_AF-X1SSF8-F1
#
_entry.id   AF-X1SSF8-F1
#
_cell.length_a   1.000
_cell.length_b   1.000
_cell.length_c   1.000
_cell.angle_alpha   90.00
_cell.angle_beta   90.00
_cell.angle_gamma   90.00
#
_symmetry.space_group_name_H-M   'P 1'
#
loop_
_entity.id
_entity.type
_entity.pdbx_description
1 polymer ?
#
loop_
_entity_poly.entity_id
_entity_poly.type
_entity_poly.pdbx_seq_one_letter_code
_entity_poly.pdbx_strand_id
1 'polypeptide(L)'
;MCGEFELDTDEPAYPYQRDGYTFYPLGRFVGHLCTEEIKYALQKHHLVNGLKVCVYGKAIIFREYVEYMYKLRAKYQSEGNEVFSKLVKLIMNSLYGKFGQNSEDWKKVDNELSERDGEYDMIDDTTGELYRYYIIAGERWNIKGRTESYNAFPSISAHITAAARVYLWKLICKAGIDHVFYCDTDSLWCDTTGR
;
A
#
# COMPACT_ATOMS: atom_id res chain seq x y z
N MET A 1 -14.27 -6.46 6.63
CA MET A 1 -14.91 -5.16 6.91
C MET A 1 -13.81 -4.12 6.95
N CYS A 2 -14.07 -2.96 6.34
CA CYS A 2 -13.24 -1.76 6.53
C CYS A 2 -14.14 -0.53 6.59
N GLY A 3 -13.64 0.59 7.11
CA GLY A 3 -14.46 1.78 7.26
C GLY A 3 -13.83 2.88 8.09
N GLU A 4 -14.62 3.92 8.32
CA GLU A 4 -14.32 5.06 9.18
C GLU A 4 -14.79 4.76 10.62
N PHE A 5 -13.87 4.88 11.57
CA PHE A 5 -14.13 4.61 12.98
C PHE A 5 -13.57 5.72 13.85
N GLU A 6 -14.29 6.04 14.92
CA GLU A 6 -13.80 6.88 15.99
C GLU A 6 -13.02 6.03 16.99
N LEU A 7 -11.80 6.47 17.30
CA LEU A 7 -10.86 5.79 18.18
C LEU A 7 -10.50 6.71 19.34
N ASP A 8 -10.18 6.10 20.48
CA ASP A 8 -9.51 6.72 21.62
C ASP A 8 -8.46 5.73 22.13
N THR A 9 -7.18 6.04 21.96
CA THR A 9 -6.09 5.07 22.19
C THR A 9 -4.90 5.68 22.93
N ASP A 10 -4.31 4.91 23.82
CA ASP A 10 -3.03 5.20 24.48
C ASP A 10 -1.83 4.55 23.78
N GLU A 11 -2.06 3.86 22.65
CA GLU A 11 -1.05 3.15 21.87
C GLU A 11 -0.91 3.73 20.46
N PRO A 12 0.32 3.94 19.94
CA PRO A 12 0.55 4.39 18.56
C PRO A 12 0.38 3.23 17.55
N ALA A 13 -0.80 2.60 17.57
CA ALA A 13 -1.07 1.35 16.85
C ALA A 13 -1.77 1.53 15.50
N TYR A 14 -2.40 2.70 15.27
CA TYR A 14 -3.25 2.93 14.11
C TYR A 14 -2.68 4.03 13.22
N PRO A 15 -2.59 3.81 11.89
CA PRO A 15 -2.11 4.83 10.97
C PRO A 15 -3.16 5.94 10.80
N TYR A 16 -2.68 7.18 10.70
CA TYR A 16 -3.47 8.36 10.38
C TYR A 16 -2.73 9.17 9.32
N GLN A 17 -3.39 9.47 8.19
CA GLN A 17 -2.78 10.27 7.13
C GLN A 17 -3.25 11.71 7.19
N ARG A 18 -2.28 12.65 7.15
CA ARG A 18 -2.53 14.08 7.10
C ARG A 18 -1.40 14.78 6.35
N ASP A 19 -1.75 15.69 5.44
CA ASP A 19 -0.80 16.53 4.70
C ASP A 19 0.30 15.73 3.96
N GLY A 20 -0.03 14.53 3.48
CA GLY A 20 0.90 13.63 2.77
C GLY A 20 1.78 12.75 3.68
N TYR A 21 1.66 12.88 4.99
CA TYR A 21 2.43 12.11 5.97
C TYR A 21 1.55 11.08 6.68
N THR A 22 2.18 9.97 7.10
CA THR A 22 1.54 8.94 7.93
C THR A 22 2.02 9.08 9.37
N PHE A 23 1.08 9.22 10.29
CA PHE A 23 1.30 9.36 11.73
C PHE A 23 0.65 8.19 12.48
N TYR A 24 1.06 8.00 13.74
CA TYR A 24 0.43 7.06 14.67
C TYR A 24 0.02 7.82 15.94
N PRO A 25 -1.08 8.59 15.89
CA PRO A 25 -1.46 9.50 16.96
C PRO A 25 -2.00 8.75 18.19
N LEU A 26 -1.90 9.42 19.34
CA LEU A 26 -2.55 9.03 20.60
C LEU A 26 -3.80 9.88 20.84
N GLY A 27 -4.68 9.40 21.71
CA GLY A 27 -5.94 10.02 22.07
C GLY A 27 -7.02 9.81 21.02
N ARG A 28 -7.92 10.79 20.90
CA ARG A 28 -9.17 10.65 20.15
C ARG A 28 -9.08 11.20 18.73
N PHE A 29 -9.39 10.36 17.74
CA PHE A 29 -9.42 10.75 16.33
C PHE A 29 -10.30 9.82 15.49
N VAL A 30 -10.60 10.23 14.25
CA VAL A 30 -11.29 9.40 13.26
C VAL A 30 -10.25 8.78 12.34
N GLY A 31 -10.20 7.44 12.32
CA GLY A 31 -9.29 6.66 11.50
C GLY A 31 -10.02 5.78 10.49
N HIS A 32 -9.27 5.29 9.49
CA HIS A 32 -9.76 4.31 8.54
C HIS A 32 -9.16 2.95 8.87
N LEU A 33 -9.99 2.00 9.29
CA LEU A 33 -9.53 0.70 9.77
C LEU A 33 -10.01 -0.44 8.88
N CYS A 34 -9.16 -1.45 8.74
CA CYS A 34 -9.54 -2.75 8.19
C CYS A 34 -9.73 -3.80 9.30
N THR A 35 -10.26 -4.96 8.92
CA THR A 35 -10.68 -6.03 9.83
C THR A 35 -9.69 -6.33 10.98
N GLU A 36 -8.39 -6.46 10.70
CA GLU A 36 -7.41 -6.78 11.77
C GLU A 36 -7.16 -5.60 12.72
N GLU A 37 -7.18 -4.36 12.23
CA GLU A 37 -7.06 -3.17 13.07
C GLU A 37 -8.32 -2.97 13.91
N ILE A 38 -9.51 -3.23 13.35
CA ILE A 38 -10.79 -3.20 14.07
C ILE A 38 -10.78 -4.23 15.20
N LYS A 39 -10.36 -5.47 14.92
CA LYS A 39 -10.23 -6.52 15.95
C LYS A 39 -9.27 -6.09 17.05
N TYR A 40 -8.14 -5.48 16.69
CA TYR A 40 -7.17 -4.97 17.65
C TYR A 40 -7.77 -3.86 18.52
N ALA A 41 -8.46 -2.89 17.92
CA ALA A 41 -9.14 -1.82 18.65
C ALA A 41 -10.23 -2.32 19.59
N LEU A 42 -11.02 -3.31 19.17
CA LEU A 42 -12.00 -3.95 20.05
C LEU A 42 -11.35 -4.68 21.23
N GLN A 43 -10.27 -5.43 20.96
CA GLN A 43 -9.52 -6.15 22.00
C GLN A 43 -8.93 -5.21 23.05
N LYS A 44 -8.47 -4.03 22.62
CA LYS A 44 -7.84 -3.02 23.47
C LYS A 44 -8.81 -1.98 24.03
N HIS A 45 -10.11 -2.10 23.71
CA HIS A 45 -11.13 -1.10 24.06
C HIS A 45 -10.86 0.31 23.50
N HIS A 46 -10.12 0.41 22.38
CA HIS A 46 -9.83 1.67 21.71
C HIS A 46 -10.95 2.14 20.78
N LEU A 47 -11.88 1.26 20.40
CA LEU A 47 -12.95 1.58 19.47
C LEU A 47 -14.10 2.30 20.18
N VAL A 48 -14.33 3.58 19.84
CA VAL A 48 -15.40 4.39 20.43
C VAL A 48 -16.70 4.22 19.63
N ASN A 49 -16.63 4.37 18.30
CA ASN A 49 -17.81 4.29 17.44
C ASN A 49 -17.47 3.90 16.00
N GLY A 50 -18.42 3.30 15.28
CA GLY A 50 -18.35 3.07 13.84
C GLY A 50 -19.17 4.11 13.08
N LEU A 51 -18.56 4.79 12.11
CA LEU A 51 -19.21 5.88 11.37
C LEU A 51 -19.74 5.38 10.03
N LYS A 52 -18.86 4.82 9.20
CA LYS A 52 -19.20 4.27 7.88
C LYS A 52 -18.44 2.99 7.67
N VAL A 53 -19.11 1.94 7.17
CA VAL A 53 -18.49 0.63 6.99
C VAL A 53 -18.86 -0.01 5.67
N CYS A 54 -17.86 -0.68 5.08
CA CYS A 54 -18.00 -1.57 3.95
C CYS A 54 -17.75 -3.01 4.42
N VAL A 55 -18.68 -3.90 4.09
CA VAL A 55 -18.62 -5.32 4.46
C VAL A 55 -18.43 -6.16 3.20
N TYR A 56 -17.46 -7.07 3.23
CA TYR A 56 -17.08 -7.91 2.11
C TYR A 56 -17.11 -9.38 2.52
N GLY A 57 -17.42 -10.26 1.56
CA GLY A 57 -17.22 -11.70 1.71
C GLY A 57 -15.73 -12.02 1.87
N LYS A 58 -15.42 -13.06 2.66
CA LYS A 58 -14.05 -13.54 2.87
C LYS A 58 -13.83 -14.87 2.18
N ALA A 59 -12.67 -15.03 1.57
CA ALA A 59 -12.19 -16.28 1.01
C ALA A 59 -10.66 -16.33 1.07
N ILE A 60 -10.09 -17.53 0.98
CA ILE A 60 -8.64 -17.71 0.85
C ILE A 60 -8.31 -17.58 -0.65
N ILE A 61 -7.99 -16.37 -1.08
CA ILE A 61 -7.86 -16.04 -2.52
C ILE A 61 -6.43 -16.17 -3.09
N PHE A 62 -5.41 -16.27 -2.23
CA PHE A 62 -4.00 -16.27 -2.67
C PHE A 62 -3.18 -17.52 -2.31
N ARG A 63 -3.79 -18.52 -1.65
CA ARG A 63 -3.04 -19.70 -1.16
C ARG A 63 -2.25 -20.39 -2.25
N GLU A 64 -2.93 -20.82 -3.32
CA GLU A 64 -2.31 -21.58 -4.40
C GLU A 64 -1.20 -20.77 -5.09
N TYR A 65 -1.47 -19.49 -5.36
CA TYR A 65 -0.49 -18.56 -5.95
C TYR A 65 0.76 -18.43 -5.08
N VAL A 66 0.59 -18.13 -3.79
CA VAL A 66 1.70 -17.93 -2.86
C VAL A 66 2.51 -19.22 -2.69
N GLU A 67 1.83 -20.35 -2.48
CA GLU A 67 2.50 -21.66 -2.36
C GLU A 67 3.31 -22.03 -3.60
N TYR A 68 2.77 -21.76 -4.79
CA TYR A 68 3.49 -21.95 -6.05
C TYR A 68 4.73 -21.04 -6.14
N MET A 69 4.58 -19.73 -5.90
CA MET A 69 5.67 -18.77 -5.98
C MET A 69 6.79 -19.06 -4.97
N TYR A 70 6.44 -19.48 -3.75
CA TYR A 70 7.43 -19.90 -2.75
C TYR A 70 8.23 -21.12 -3.21
N LYS A 71 7.56 -22.15 -3.73
CA LYS A 71 8.24 -23.36 -4.25
C LYS A 71 9.15 -23.01 -5.43
N LEU A 72 8.68 -22.17 -6.35
CA LEU A 72 9.44 -21.72 -7.50
C LEU A 72 10.67 -20.91 -7.08
N ARG A 73 10.52 -20.01 -6.10
CA ARG A 73 11.64 -19.24 -5.55
C ARG A 73 12.69 -20.16 -4.91
N ALA A 74 12.25 -21.13 -4.10
CA ALA A 74 13.13 -22.09 -3.44
C ALA A 74 13.92 -22.95 -4.45
N LYS A 75 13.26 -23.38 -5.54
CA LYS A 75 13.93 -24.06 -6.65
C LYS A 75 15.08 -23.22 -7.22
N TYR A 76 14.82 -21.97 -7.60
CA TYR A 76 15.87 -21.11 -8.15
C TYR A 76 17.01 -20.81 -7.15
N GLN A 77 16.72 -20.73 -5.85
CA GLN A 77 17.76 -20.64 -4.82
C GLN A 77 18.65 -21.88 -4.78
N SER A 78 18.04 -23.08 -4.85
CA SER A 78 18.80 -24.35 -4.85
C SER A 78 19.66 -24.54 -6.11
N GLU A 79 19.28 -23.93 -7.23
CA GLU A 79 20.02 -23.93 -8.49
C GLU A 79 21.10 -22.84 -8.56
N GLY A 80 21.25 -22.01 -7.52
CA GLY A 80 22.15 -20.84 -7.53
C GLY A 80 21.71 -19.72 -8.47
N ASN A 81 20.46 -19.76 -8.95
CA ASN A 81 19.92 -18.77 -9.87
C ASN A 81 19.33 -17.57 -9.12
N GLU A 82 20.21 -16.67 -8.69
CA GLU A 82 19.82 -15.50 -7.89
C GLU A 82 18.89 -14.54 -8.63
N VAL A 83 19.08 -14.36 -9.94
CA VAL A 83 18.29 -13.43 -10.77
C VAL A 83 16.82 -13.85 -10.75
N PHE A 84 16.55 -15.12 -11.05
CA PHE A 84 15.18 -15.63 -11.05
C PHE A 84 14.60 -15.72 -9.63
N SER A 85 15.41 -16.03 -8.62
CA SER A 85 14.95 -15.98 -7.23
C SER A 85 14.47 -14.57 -6.82
N LYS A 86 15.21 -13.53 -7.21
CA LYS A 86 14.85 -12.13 -6.98
C LYS A 86 13.61 -11.74 -7.78
N LEU A 87 13.52 -12.12 -9.06
CA LEU A 87 12.36 -11.87 -9.91
C LEU A 87 11.08 -12.48 -9.31
N VAL A 88 11.12 -13.75 -8.90
CA VAL A 88 9.98 -14.43 -8.28
C VAL A 88 9.58 -13.75 -6.97
N LYS A 89 10.55 -13.32 -6.14
CA LYS A 89 10.27 -12.52 -4.93
C LYS A 89 9.53 -11.23 -5.27
N LEU A 90 9.98 -10.49 -6.28
CA LEU A 90 9.35 -9.24 -6.71
C LEU A 90 7.92 -9.49 -7.20
N ILE A 91 7.70 -10.47 -8.07
CA ILE A 91 6.36 -10.83 -8.58
C ILE A 91 5.43 -11.21 -7.43
N MET A 92 5.90 -12.03 -6.50
CA MET A 92 5.14 -12.46 -5.33
C MET A 92 4.73 -11.26 -4.46
N ASN A 93 5.67 -10.37 -4.15
CA ASN A 93 5.42 -9.20 -3.31
C ASN A 93 4.60 -8.11 -4.01
N SER A 94 4.64 -8.03 -5.34
CA SER A 94 3.95 -6.97 -6.10
C SER A 94 2.47 -7.26 -6.35
N LEU A 95 2.03 -8.52 -6.17
CA LEU A 95 0.65 -8.93 -6.46
C LEU A 95 -0.37 -8.09 -5.71
N TYR A 96 -0.19 -7.90 -4.39
CA TYR A 96 -1.19 -7.16 -3.60
C TYR A 96 -1.28 -5.69 -4.03
N GLY A 97 -0.18 -5.11 -4.56
CA GLY A 97 -0.16 -3.75 -5.08
C GLY A 97 -1.01 -3.57 -6.34
N LYS A 98 -1.19 -4.64 -7.13
CA LYS A 98 -2.07 -4.61 -8.31
C LYS A 98 -3.53 -4.34 -7.97
N PHE A 99 -4.00 -4.79 -6.82
CA PHE A 99 -5.37 -4.52 -6.36
C PHE A 99 -5.56 -3.07 -5.89
N GLY A 100 -4.49 -2.32 -5.62
CA GLY A 100 -4.54 -0.90 -5.27
C GLY A 100 -3.98 0.00 -6.38
N GLN A 101 -3.86 -0.52 -7.60
CA GLN A 101 -3.23 0.19 -8.70
C GLN A 101 -4.16 1.25 -9.30
N ASN A 102 -3.64 2.47 -9.44
CA ASN A 102 -4.21 3.51 -10.29
C ASN A 102 -3.85 3.26 -11.77
N SER A 103 -4.82 3.47 -12.66
CA SER A 103 -4.59 3.66 -14.09
C SER A 103 -4.42 5.14 -14.36
N GLU A 104 -3.53 5.49 -15.28
CA GLU A 104 -3.51 6.83 -15.85
C GLU A 104 -4.52 6.89 -16.98
N ASP A 105 -5.22 8.01 -17.09
CA ASP A 105 -6.14 8.26 -18.19
C ASP A 105 -5.38 8.97 -19.31
N TRP A 106 -5.12 8.23 -20.39
CA TRP A 106 -4.35 8.70 -21.53
C TRP A 106 -5.31 9.24 -22.58
N LYS A 107 -5.18 10.53 -22.93
CA LYS A 107 -5.93 11.14 -24.03
C LYS A 107 -5.00 11.37 -25.20
N LYS A 108 -5.29 10.72 -26.33
CA LYS A 108 -4.62 11.01 -27.59
C LYS A 108 -4.95 12.42 -28.07
N VAL A 109 -3.92 13.15 -28.47
CA VAL A 109 -3.96 14.49 -29.05
C VAL A 109 -3.00 14.51 -30.24
N ASP A 110 -3.21 15.43 -31.17
CA ASP A 110 -2.29 15.62 -32.29
C ASP A 110 -0.96 16.20 -31.76
N ASN A 111 0.14 15.68 -32.29
CA ASN A 111 1.49 16.19 -32.02
C ASN A 111 1.79 17.38 -32.95
N GLU A 112 1.07 18.48 -32.75
CA GLU A 112 1.17 19.68 -33.61
C GLU A 112 2.58 20.27 -33.65
N LEU A 113 3.34 20.09 -32.58
CA LEU A 113 4.71 20.59 -32.42
C LEU A 113 5.77 19.68 -33.06
N SER A 114 5.36 18.53 -33.63
CA SER A 114 6.27 17.53 -34.22
C SER A 114 7.41 17.12 -33.27
N GLU A 115 7.05 16.98 -32.00
CA GLU A 115 7.94 16.59 -30.93
C GLU A 115 8.43 15.16 -31.16
N ARG A 116 9.65 14.84 -30.69
CA ARG A 116 10.20 13.50 -30.79
C ARG A 116 9.59 12.59 -29.73
N ASP A 117 9.67 11.28 -29.94
CA ASP A 117 9.27 10.31 -28.92
C ASP A 117 10.00 10.57 -27.60
N GLY A 118 9.24 10.67 -26.52
CA GLY A 118 9.76 11.11 -25.23
C GLY A 118 8.67 11.42 -24.19
N GLU A 119 9.12 11.69 -22.98
CA GLU A 119 8.29 12.16 -21.86
C GLU A 119 8.54 13.66 -21.66
N TYR A 120 7.46 14.41 -21.52
CA TYR A 120 7.49 15.87 -21.42
C TYR A 120 6.62 16.33 -20.25
N ASP A 121 7.15 17.26 -19.47
CA ASP A 121 6.43 17.99 -18.44
C ASP A 121 6.24 19.44 -18.91
N MET A 122 5.00 19.94 -18.85
CA MET A 122 4.64 21.30 -19.26
C MET A 122 3.79 21.96 -18.19
N ILE A 123 3.91 23.28 -18.08
CA ILE A 123 3.03 24.08 -17.23
C ILE A 123 1.96 24.69 -18.13
N ASP A 124 0.70 24.55 -17.75
CA ASP A 124 -0.38 25.28 -18.41
C ASP A 124 -0.27 26.77 -18.05
N ASP A 125 -0.03 27.62 -19.04
CA ASP A 125 0.17 29.06 -18.84
C ASP A 125 -1.06 29.78 -18.24
N THR A 126 -2.25 29.19 -18.33
CA THR A 126 -3.50 29.76 -17.83
C THR A 126 -3.82 29.30 -16.42
N THR A 127 -3.66 28.00 -16.13
CA THR A 127 -3.99 27.43 -14.81
C THR A 127 -2.78 27.36 -13.86
N GLY A 128 -1.57 27.42 -14.40
CA GLY A 128 -0.32 27.19 -13.67
C GLY A 128 -0.09 25.72 -13.29
N GLU A 129 -0.93 24.80 -13.78
CA GLU A 129 -0.84 23.38 -13.44
C GLU A 129 0.25 22.69 -14.25
N LEU A 130 1.07 21.88 -13.56
CA LEU A 130 2.00 20.98 -14.22
C LEU A 130 1.23 19.79 -14.78
N TYR A 131 1.38 19.52 -16.08
CA TYR A 131 0.84 18.34 -16.72
C TYR A 131 1.90 17.62 -17.54
N ARG A 132 1.73 16.31 -17.64
CA ARG A 132 2.65 15.40 -18.32
C ARG A 132 2.02 14.82 -19.57
N TYR A 133 2.83 14.65 -20.62
CA TYR A 133 2.44 13.92 -21.81
C TYR A 133 3.59 13.12 -22.39
N TYR A 134 3.23 12.13 -23.19
CA TYR A 134 4.16 11.30 -23.91
C TYR A 134 3.98 11.49 -25.41
N ILE A 135 5.09 11.45 -26.13
CA ILE A 135 5.08 11.21 -27.57
C ILE A 135 5.52 9.77 -27.78
N ILE A 136 4.66 8.96 -28.39
CA ILE A 136 4.94 7.55 -28.68
C ILE A 136 4.57 7.29 -30.13
N ALA A 137 5.56 6.86 -30.93
CA ALA A 137 5.41 6.68 -32.37
C ALA A 137 4.88 7.95 -33.08
N GLY A 138 5.34 9.12 -32.64
CA GLY A 138 4.91 10.42 -33.16
C GLY A 138 3.52 10.88 -32.70
N GLU A 139 2.78 10.06 -31.94
CA GLU A 139 1.46 10.40 -31.41
C GLU A 139 1.56 10.98 -30.00
N ARG A 140 0.83 12.06 -29.71
CA ARG A 140 0.82 12.69 -28.40
C ARG A 140 -0.26 12.11 -27.49
N TRP A 141 0.12 11.83 -26.25
CA TRP A 141 -0.74 11.26 -25.21
C TRP A 141 -0.66 12.10 -23.94
N ASN A 142 -1.70 12.87 -23.66
CA ASN A 142 -1.77 13.68 -22.46
C ASN A 142 -2.34 12.86 -21.30
N ILE A 143 -1.72 12.95 -20.11
CA ILE A 143 -2.23 12.35 -18.88
C ILE A 143 -3.26 13.32 -18.28
N LYS A 144 -4.52 12.91 -18.24
CA LYS A 144 -5.61 13.76 -17.71
C LYS A 144 -6.01 13.47 -16.28
N GLY A 145 -5.41 12.47 -15.65
CA GLY A 145 -5.71 12.11 -14.28
C GLY A 145 -5.36 10.66 -13.97
N ARG A 146 -5.76 10.24 -12.78
CA ARG A 146 -5.61 8.88 -12.29
C ARG A 146 -6.97 8.33 -11.88
N THR A 147 -7.31 7.16 -12.40
CA THR A 147 -8.53 6.42 -12.06
C THR A 147 -8.16 5.08 -11.44
N GLU A 148 -9.11 4.41 -10.78
CA GLU A 148 -8.89 3.02 -10.38
C GLU A 148 -8.69 2.15 -11.62
N SER A 149 -7.66 1.30 -11.62
CA SER A 149 -7.46 0.37 -12.74
C SER A 149 -8.61 -0.65 -12.85
N TYR A 150 -8.84 -1.19 -14.05
CA TYR A 150 -9.97 -2.08 -14.33
C TYR A 150 -10.12 -3.27 -13.36
N ASN A 151 -9.00 -3.84 -12.90
CA ASN A 151 -8.98 -4.95 -11.94
C ASN A 151 -8.61 -4.51 -10.52
N ALA A 152 -8.66 -3.21 -10.22
CA ALA A 152 -8.43 -2.72 -8.87
C ALA A 152 -9.53 -3.22 -7.94
N PHE A 153 -9.10 -3.65 -6.76
CA PHE A 153 -9.99 -3.89 -5.63
C PHE A 153 -9.28 -3.45 -4.35
N PRO A 154 -9.22 -2.13 -4.07
CA PRO A 154 -8.34 -1.56 -3.06
C PRO A 154 -8.52 -2.15 -1.66
N SER A 155 -9.71 -2.67 -1.37
CA SER A 155 -10.00 -3.38 -0.12
C SER A 155 -9.07 -4.57 0.13
N ILE A 156 -8.66 -5.32 -0.90
CA ILE A 156 -7.69 -6.42 -0.73
C ILE A 156 -6.34 -5.87 -0.24
N SER A 157 -5.80 -4.86 -0.92
CA SER A 157 -4.50 -4.24 -0.55
C SER A 157 -4.56 -3.61 0.84
N ALA A 158 -5.66 -2.93 1.17
CA ALA A 158 -5.88 -2.33 2.47
C ALA A 158 -5.90 -3.38 3.58
N HIS A 159 -6.59 -4.52 3.39
CA HIS A 159 -6.63 -5.59 4.39
C HIS A 159 -5.28 -6.28 4.58
N ILE A 160 -4.52 -6.50 3.50
CA ILE A 160 -3.17 -7.10 3.58
C ILE A 160 -2.23 -6.19 4.37
N THR A 161 -2.19 -4.90 4.02
CA THR A 161 -1.29 -3.93 4.69
C THR A 161 -1.71 -3.68 6.14
N ALA A 162 -3.00 -3.63 6.45
CA ALA A 162 -3.50 -3.52 7.82
C ALA A 162 -3.11 -4.73 8.67
N ALA A 163 -3.25 -5.95 8.14
CA ALA A 163 -2.82 -7.16 8.85
C ALA A 163 -1.32 -7.15 9.12
N ALA A 164 -0.50 -6.70 8.15
CA ALA A 164 0.94 -6.55 8.32
C ALA A 164 1.30 -5.51 9.39
N ARG A 165 0.65 -4.33 9.41
CA ARG A 165 0.87 -3.30 10.44
C ARG A 165 0.50 -3.78 11.84
N VAL A 166 -0.65 -4.43 12.00
CA VAL A 166 -1.07 -4.99 13.30
C VAL A 166 -0.09 -6.07 13.75
N TYR A 167 0.42 -6.89 12.83
CA TYR A 167 1.44 -7.89 13.16
C TYR A 167 2.76 -7.25 13.57
N LEU A 168 3.24 -6.23 12.85
CA LEU A 168 4.42 -5.45 13.20
C LEU A 168 4.28 -4.81 14.58
N TRP A 169 3.12 -4.18 14.86
CA TRP A 169 2.83 -3.60 16.16
C TRP A 169 2.90 -4.63 17.30
N LYS A 170 2.36 -5.84 17.10
CA LYS A 170 2.48 -6.93 18.08
C LYS A 170 3.94 -7.32 18.34
N LEU A 171 4.79 -7.30 17.31
CA LEU A 171 6.22 -7.58 17.47
C LEU A 171 6.93 -6.44 18.22
N ILE A 172 6.56 -5.17 17.95
CA ILE A 172 7.07 -4.00 18.70
C ILE A 172 6.69 -4.12 20.18
N CYS A 173 5.43 -4.41 20.49
CA CYS A 173 5.00 -4.62 21.87
C CYS A 173 5.76 -5.78 22.54
N LYS A 174 6.04 -6.85 21.79
CA LYS A 174 6.78 -8.02 22.30
C LYS A 174 8.25 -7.69 22.60
N ALA A 175 8.91 -6.90 21.75
CA ALA A 175 10.26 -6.41 21.97
C ALA A 175 10.33 -5.40 23.15
N GLY A 176 9.19 -4.77 23.48
CA GLY A 176 9.13 -3.63 24.39
C GLY A 176 9.39 -2.34 23.62
N ILE A 177 8.43 -1.41 23.65
CA ILE A 177 8.46 -0.20 22.83
C ILE A 177 9.75 0.60 23.05
N ASP A 178 10.22 0.70 24.29
CA ASP A 178 11.43 1.44 24.67
C ASP A 178 12.72 0.81 24.13
N HIS A 179 12.66 -0.45 23.70
CA HIS A 179 13.79 -1.18 23.13
C HIS A 179 13.81 -1.14 21.59
N VAL A 180 12.79 -0.56 20.94
CA VAL A 180 12.69 -0.46 19.48
C VAL A 180 13.06 0.94 19.01
N PHE A 181 14.16 1.05 18.27
CA PHE A 181 14.65 2.32 17.74
C PHE A 181 14.03 2.67 16.38
N TYR A 182 13.71 1.66 15.58
CA TYR A 182 13.20 1.84 14.23
C TYR A 182 12.41 0.63 13.76
N CYS A 183 11.47 0.86 12.85
CA CYS A 183 10.79 -0.19 12.12
C CYS A 183 10.59 0.22 10.67
N ASP A 184 10.66 -0.75 9.76
CA ASP A 184 10.32 -0.55 8.35
C ASP A 184 9.67 -1.81 7.80
N THR A 185 8.38 -1.68 7.47
CA THR A 185 7.54 -2.68 6.79
C THR A 185 7.41 -4.02 7.52
N ASP A 186 8.47 -4.82 7.55
CA ASP A 186 8.57 -6.15 8.14
C ASP A 186 9.83 -6.34 9.01
N SER A 187 10.52 -5.23 9.33
CA SER A 187 11.76 -5.24 10.11
C SER A 187 11.65 -4.37 11.37
N LEU A 188 12.34 -4.79 12.42
CA LEU A 188 12.51 -4.06 13.68
C LEU A 188 14.00 -3.92 13.98
N TRP A 189 14.42 -2.73 14.32
CA TRP A 189 15.74 -2.47 14.90
C TRP A 189 15.57 -2.19 16.39
N CYS A 190 16.12 -3.08 17.20
CA CYS A 190 16.04 -3.03 18.65
C CYS A 190 17.42 -3.29 19.29
N ASP A 191 17.51 -3.02 20.60
CA ASP A 191 18.66 -3.41 21.41
C ASP A 191 18.68 -4.92 21.71
N THR A 192 19.65 -5.37 22.51
CA THR A 192 19.79 -6.78 22.88
C THR A 192 18.66 -7.31 23.75
N THR A 193 17.94 -6.45 24.46
CA THR A 193 16.83 -6.84 25.33
C THR A 193 15.57 -7.08 24.51
N GLY A 194 15.33 -6.27 23.46
CA GLY A 194 14.17 -6.42 22.59
C GLY A 194 14.26 -7.51 21.52
N ARG A 195 15.38 -8.24 21.44
CA ARG A 195 15.68 -9.23 20.38
C ARG A 195 15.02 -10.60 20.58
#